data_AF-A0A804NIT9-F1
#
_entry.id   AF-A0A804NIT9-F1
#
_cell.length_a   1.000
_cell.length_b   1.000
_cell.length_c   1.000
_cell.angle_alpha   90.00
_cell.angle_beta   90.00
_cell.angle_gamma   90.00
#
_symmetry.space_group_name_H-M   'P 1'
#
loop_
_entity.id
_entity.type
_entity.pdbx_description
1 polymer ?
#
loop_
_entity_poly.entity_id
_entity_poly.type
_entity_poly.pdbx_seq_one_letter_code
_entity_poly.pdbx_strand_id
1 'polypeptide(L)'
;MHFREPCTYEFGNHALYQFRDIGRDADVESSSATLMETKEGFQPVFFQPRALKNLMRIDEIESLMPVMDMRVANLFDEETPQLFTACGRGPRSTLRILRPGLAISEMARSMLPAEPIAVWTVKKNINDMFDAYIVVSFTNVTLVLSIGETIEEVSDSQFLDTTHSLAVTLLGEDSLMQVHPNGIRHIREDGRVNEWRTPGKKTITKVGSNRLQVVIALSGGELIYFEMDMTGQLMEVEKQDMSGDVACLAIAPVPEGRQRSRFL
;
A
#
# COMPACT_ATOMS: atom_id res chain seq x y z
N MET A 1 13.15 -30.20 12.64
CA MET A 1 14.26 -29.25 12.82
C MET A 1 14.56 -28.68 11.44
N HIS A 2 14.18 -27.42 11.17
CA HIS A 2 14.44 -26.81 9.86
C HIS A 2 15.85 -26.26 9.85
N PHE A 3 16.82 -27.05 9.40
CA PHE A 3 18.19 -26.58 9.22
C PHE A 3 18.21 -25.56 8.08
N ARG A 4 18.69 -24.35 8.38
CA ARG A 4 18.89 -23.26 7.43
C ARG A 4 20.39 -23.01 7.33
N GLU A 5 20.91 -22.91 6.12
CA GLU A 5 22.33 -22.65 5.87
C GLU A 5 22.51 -21.44 4.94
N PRO A 6 23.32 -20.45 5.36
CA PRO A 6 23.68 -19.32 4.50
C PRO A 6 24.72 -19.75 3.47
N CYS A 7 24.52 -19.35 2.21
CA CYS A 7 25.46 -19.51 1.12
C CYS A 7 26.01 -18.14 0.72
N THR A 8 27.29 -17.91 1.04
CA THR A 8 28.02 -16.69 0.67
C THR A 8 28.74 -16.90 -0.66
N TYR A 9 28.14 -16.47 -1.77
CA TYR A 9 28.85 -16.49 -3.06
C TYR A 9 30.01 -15.50 -3.10
N GLU A 10 31.04 -15.85 -3.88
CA GLU A 10 32.19 -14.99 -4.15
C GLU A 10 31.80 -13.65 -4.83
N PHE A 11 30.74 -13.66 -5.65
CA PHE A 11 30.17 -12.49 -6.32
C PHE A 11 28.64 -12.57 -6.40
N GLY A 12 27.99 -11.41 -6.46
CA GLY A 12 26.55 -11.24 -6.54
C GLY A 12 25.83 -11.52 -5.21
N ASN A 13 24.50 -11.51 -5.26
CA ASN A 13 23.62 -11.71 -4.09
C ASN A 13 23.93 -13.02 -3.37
N HIS A 14 23.90 -13.02 -2.04
CA HIS A 14 24.00 -14.20 -1.18
C HIS A 14 22.63 -14.86 -1.01
N ALA A 15 22.59 -16.15 -0.68
CA ALA A 15 21.33 -16.88 -0.57
C ALA A 15 21.24 -17.63 0.75
N LEU A 16 20.03 -17.73 1.30
CA LEU A 16 19.71 -18.58 2.44
C LEU A 16 18.90 -19.77 1.97
N TYR A 17 19.38 -20.98 2.28
CA TYR A 17 18.72 -22.22 1.91
C TYR A 17 18.19 -22.96 3.13
N GLN A 18 17.10 -23.70 2.93
CA GLN A 18 16.59 -24.70 3.87
C GLN A 18 16.71 -26.08 3.25
N PHE A 19 17.17 -27.03 4.06
CA PHE A 19 17.20 -28.43 3.66
C PHE A 19 15.79 -29.00 3.57
N ARG A 20 15.44 -29.54 2.41
CA ARG A 20 14.28 -30.41 2.18
C ARG A 20 14.63 -31.86 2.44
N ASP A 21 15.83 -32.27 2.05
CA ASP A 21 16.33 -33.63 2.19
C ASP A 21 17.84 -33.60 2.46
N ILE A 22 18.36 -34.66 3.07
CA ILE A 22 19.80 -34.90 3.31
C ILE A 22 20.49 -35.57 2.11
N GLY A 23 19.74 -35.94 1.06
CA GLY A 23 20.31 -36.40 -0.22
C GLY A 23 20.90 -37.80 -0.18
N ARG A 24 20.24 -38.73 0.53
CA ARG A 24 20.65 -40.15 0.62
C ARG A 24 19.82 -41.08 -0.28
N ASP A 25 19.11 -40.51 -1.26
CA ASP A 25 18.24 -41.23 -2.16
C ASP A 25 19.00 -42.15 -3.12
N ALA A 26 18.28 -43.08 -3.76
CA ALA A 26 18.83 -43.98 -4.77
C ALA A 26 19.34 -43.26 -6.05
N ASP A 27 19.04 -41.96 -6.21
CA ASP A 27 19.47 -41.13 -7.34
C ASP A 27 20.81 -40.40 -7.11
N VAL A 28 21.57 -40.81 -6.09
CA VAL A 28 22.96 -40.40 -5.89
C VAL A 28 23.82 -41.00 -6.99
N GLU A 29 24.19 -40.17 -7.97
CA GLU A 29 24.91 -40.60 -9.18
C GLU A 29 26.37 -41.04 -8.90
N SER A 30 26.93 -40.65 -7.75
CA SER A 30 28.33 -40.92 -7.43
C SER A 30 28.57 -40.98 -5.93
N SER A 31 29.42 -41.92 -5.51
CA SER A 31 29.94 -42.02 -4.15
C SER A 31 31.38 -42.50 -4.17
N SER A 32 32.22 -41.98 -3.29
CA SER A 32 33.59 -42.47 -3.10
C SER A 32 33.62 -43.92 -2.58
N ALA A 33 32.53 -44.39 -1.97
CA ALA A 33 32.40 -45.76 -1.47
C ALA A 33 32.35 -46.81 -2.59
N THR A 34 32.04 -46.42 -3.83
CA THR A 34 31.91 -47.32 -4.98
C THR A 34 33.05 -47.19 -6.00
N LEU A 35 34.09 -46.40 -5.70
CA LEU A 35 35.23 -46.23 -6.58
C LEU A 35 36.09 -47.50 -6.64
N MET A 36 36.34 -48.01 -7.84
CA MET A 36 37.30 -49.10 -8.07
C MET A 36 38.67 -48.54 -8.42
N GLU A 37 39.68 -48.91 -7.62
CA GLU A 37 41.08 -48.63 -7.92
C GLU A 37 41.55 -49.55 -9.05
N THR A 38 42.03 -48.96 -10.14
CA THR A 38 42.68 -49.69 -11.22
C THR A 38 44.19 -49.50 -11.14
N LYS A 39 44.97 -50.29 -11.88
CA LYS A 39 46.44 -50.16 -11.93
C LYS A 39 46.93 -48.78 -12.41
N GLU A 40 46.07 -48.02 -13.08
CA GLU A 40 46.33 -46.67 -13.58
C GLU A 40 45.76 -45.57 -12.66
N GLY A 41 45.24 -45.94 -11.48
CA GLY A 41 44.56 -45.06 -10.55
C GLY A 41 43.04 -45.19 -10.58
N PHE A 42 42.34 -44.18 -10.09
CA PHE A 42 40.88 -44.14 -10.08
C PHE A 42 40.32 -43.53 -11.36
N GLN A 43 39.27 -44.13 -11.92
CA GLN A 43 38.54 -43.53 -13.04
C GLN A 43 37.80 -42.26 -12.59
N PRO A 44 37.78 -41.19 -13.41
CA PRO A 44 37.03 -39.99 -13.10
C PRO A 44 35.52 -40.29 -13.06
N VAL A 45 34.82 -39.69 -12.08
CA VAL A 45 33.37 -39.83 -11.97
C VAL A 45 32.67 -38.62 -12.59
N PHE A 46 31.64 -38.88 -13.37
CA PHE A 46 30.81 -37.88 -14.01
C PHE A 46 29.44 -37.83 -13.33
N PHE A 47 28.81 -36.66 -13.35
CA PHE A 47 27.45 -36.45 -12.87
C PHE A 47 26.73 -35.47 -13.78
N GLN A 48 25.40 -35.51 -13.79
CA GLN A 48 24.54 -34.61 -14.55
C GLN A 48 23.98 -33.52 -13.63
N PRO A 49 24.35 -32.24 -13.84
CA PRO A 49 23.77 -31.14 -13.08
C PRO A 49 22.24 -31.10 -13.22
N ARG A 50 21.54 -30.86 -12.10
CA ARG A 50 20.08 -30.78 -12.04
C ARG A 50 19.62 -29.58 -11.22
N ALA A 51 18.34 -29.22 -11.33
CA ALA A 51 17.73 -28.19 -10.50
C ALA A 51 17.75 -28.59 -9.00
N LEU A 52 17.58 -27.60 -8.12
CA LEU A 52 17.59 -27.83 -6.66
C LEU A 52 16.49 -28.82 -6.24
N LYS A 53 16.89 -29.98 -5.73
CA LYS A 53 16.01 -31.00 -5.14
C LYS A 53 16.02 -30.95 -3.61
N ASN A 54 17.22 -30.90 -3.03
CA ASN A 54 17.44 -31.04 -1.59
C ASN A 54 17.44 -29.71 -0.83
N LEU A 55 17.48 -28.58 -1.54
CA LEU A 55 17.52 -27.24 -0.97
C LEU A 55 16.36 -26.40 -1.50
N MET A 56 15.74 -25.63 -0.61
CA MET A 56 14.78 -24.59 -0.96
C MET A 56 15.42 -23.23 -0.64
N ARG A 57 15.49 -22.32 -1.61
CA ARG A 57 15.91 -20.94 -1.33
C ARG A 57 14.79 -20.23 -0.58
N ILE A 58 15.06 -19.75 0.62
CA ILE A 58 14.10 -19.00 1.44
C ILE A 58 14.31 -17.51 1.28
N ASP A 59 15.57 -17.08 1.19
CA ASP A 59 15.93 -15.66 1.18
C ASP A 59 17.13 -15.40 0.27
N GLU A 60 17.26 -14.14 -0.14
CA GLU A 60 18.33 -13.64 -0.98
C GLU A 60 18.79 -12.28 -0.45
N ILE A 61 20.05 -12.19 -0.05
CA ILE A 61 20.66 -10.96 0.44
C ILE A 61 21.32 -10.27 -0.75
N GLU A 62 20.82 -9.10 -1.10
CA GLU A 62 21.36 -8.34 -2.21
C GLU A 62 22.80 -7.90 -1.98
N SER A 63 23.65 -8.08 -2.99
CA SER A 63 25.04 -7.62 -2.99
C SER A 63 25.39 -7.02 -4.34
N LEU A 64 26.08 -5.88 -4.30
CA LEU A 64 26.59 -5.17 -5.48
C LEU A 64 27.97 -5.67 -5.91
N MET A 65 28.56 -6.64 -5.21
CA MET A 65 29.92 -7.11 -5.50
C MET A 65 29.96 -7.97 -6.79
N PRO A 66 30.87 -7.71 -7.75
CA PRO A 66 31.71 -6.52 -7.89
C PRO A 66 30.96 -5.43 -8.66
N VAL A 67 31.16 -4.17 -8.26
CA VAL A 67 30.74 -3.02 -9.07
C VAL A 67 31.81 -2.79 -10.13
N MET A 68 31.43 -2.92 -11.40
CA MET A 68 32.33 -2.77 -12.55
C MET A 68 32.33 -1.33 -13.08
N ASP A 69 31.17 -0.68 -13.06
CA ASP A 69 31.00 0.74 -13.39
C ASP A 69 29.82 1.32 -12.60
N MET A 70 29.85 2.63 -12.38
CA MET A 70 28.81 3.39 -11.69
C MET A 70 28.64 4.76 -12.35
N ARG A 71 27.38 5.12 -12.64
CA ARG A 71 27.01 6.45 -13.13
C ARG A 71 25.93 7.05 -12.27
N VAL A 72 26.15 8.30 -11.88
CA VAL A 72 25.11 9.13 -11.26
C VAL A 72 24.45 9.93 -12.37
N ALA A 73 23.15 9.73 -12.54
CA ALA A 73 22.35 10.45 -13.53
C ALA A 73 20.92 10.59 -13.03
N ASN A 74 20.22 11.62 -13.49
CA ASN A 74 18.79 11.77 -13.25
C ASN A 74 18.03 11.44 -14.54
N LEU A 75 17.91 10.15 -14.86
CA LEU A 75 17.25 9.72 -16.10
C LEU A 75 15.72 9.65 -15.95
N PHE A 76 15.22 9.72 -14.72
CA PHE A 76 13.79 9.66 -14.41
C PHE A 76 13.20 11.01 -13.99
N ASP A 77 13.97 12.11 -14.13
CA ASP A 77 13.57 13.46 -13.73
C ASP A 77 13.00 13.55 -12.30
N GLU A 78 13.55 12.75 -11.38
CA GLU A 78 13.18 12.72 -9.96
C GLU A 78 13.90 13.87 -9.20
N GLU A 79 13.49 14.16 -7.96
CA GLU A 79 14.14 15.20 -7.13
C GLU A 79 15.61 14.87 -6.83
N THR A 80 15.93 13.57 -6.68
CA THR A 80 17.29 13.10 -6.40
C THR A 80 17.79 12.23 -7.55
N PRO A 81 19.07 12.37 -7.97
CA PRO A 81 19.63 11.54 -9.02
C PRO A 81 19.77 10.08 -8.58
N GLN A 82 19.66 9.16 -9.52
CA GLN A 82 19.81 7.72 -9.27
C GLN A 82 21.25 7.26 -9.52
N LEU A 83 21.67 6.20 -8.83
CA LEU A 83 22.93 5.54 -9.10
C LEU A 83 22.67 4.32 -10.00
N PHE A 84 23.18 4.37 -11.21
CA PHE A 84 23.17 3.26 -12.16
C PHE A 84 24.46 2.47 -11.98
N THR A 85 24.36 1.21 -11.57
CA THR A 85 25.52 0.35 -11.28
C THR A 85 25.52 -0.88 -12.18
N ALA A 86 26.61 -1.10 -12.89
CA ALA A 86 26.86 -2.36 -13.58
C ALA A 86 27.61 -3.28 -12.62
N CYS A 87 26.95 -4.33 -12.13
CA CYS A 87 27.50 -5.20 -11.09
C CYS A 87 27.29 -6.69 -11.35
N GLY A 88 28.10 -7.54 -10.73
CA GLY A 88 28.01 -9.00 -10.83
C GLY A 88 29.02 -9.60 -11.82
N ARG A 89 29.02 -10.94 -11.93
CA ARG A 89 30.01 -11.69 -12.71
C ARG A 89 29.35 -12.70 -13.65
N GLY A 90 29.77 -12.71 -14.91
CA GLY A 90 29.33 -13.68 -15.92
C GLY A 90 27.80 -13.66 -16.12
N PRO A 91 27.11 -14.81 -16.06
CA PRO A 91 25.65 -14.86 -16.24
C PRO A 91 24.86 -14.22 -15.10
N ARG A 92 25.51 -13.86 -13.98
CA ARG A 92 24.89 -13.19 -12.82
C ARG A 92 25.13 -11.67 -12.80
N SER A 93 25.58 -11.10 -13.92
CA SER A 93 25.72 -9.64 -14.06
C SER A 93 24.36 -8.97 -14.22
N THR A 94 24.19 -7.80 -13.59
CA THR A 94 22.96 -7.01 -13.54
C THR A 94 23.28 -5.53 -13.67
N LEU A 95 22.37 -4.77 -14.30
CA LEU A 95 22.34 -3.31 -14.19
C LEU A 95 21.33 -2.95 -13.10
N ARG A 96 21.79 -2.34 -12.02
CA ARG A 96 20.93 -1.97 -10.88
C ARG A 96 20.82 -0.46 -10.76
N ILE A 97 19.59 -0.02 -10.54
CA ILE A 97 19.25 1.38 -10.29
C ILE A 97 19.05 1.51 -8.78
N LEU A 98 19.92 2.26 -8.10
CA LEU A 98 19.80 2.54 -6.68
C LEU A 98 19.17 3.92 -6.53
N ARG A 99 17.98 3.94 -5.93
CA ARG A 99 17.26 5.15 -5.56
C ARG A 99 17.36 5.34 -4.05
N PRO A 100 17.87 6.48 -3.54
CA PRO A 100 17.85 6.78 -2.11
C PRO A 100 16.40 6.81 -1.60
N GLY A 101 16.08 6.01 -0.58
CA GLY A 101 14.73 5.96 -0.03
C GLY A 101 14.47 4.73 0.81
N LEU A 102 13.20 4.53 1.14
CA LEU A 102 12.70 3.32 1.78
C LEU A 102 12.33 2.29 0.73
N ALA A 103 12.66 1.02 0.98
CA ALA A 103 12.26 -0.06 0.10
C ALA A 103 10.72 -0.21 0.12
N ILE A 104 10.11 -0.19 -1.06
CA ILE A 104 8.67 -0.38 -1.24
C ILE A 104 8.46 -1.78 -1.83
N SER A 105 7.64 -2.60 -1.16
CA SER A 105 7.19 -3.89 -1.69
C SER A 105 5.83 -3.71 -2.35
N GLU A 106 5.78 -3.88 -3.66
CA GLU A 106 4.52 -3.84 -4.41
C GLU A 106 3.72 -5.12 -4.10
N MET A 107 2.62 -4.95 -3.35
CA MET A 107 1.75 -6.06 -2.96
C MET A 107 0.72 -6.39 -4.05
N ALA A 108 0.24 -5.37 -4.75
CA ALA A 108 -0.76 -5.49 -5.81
C ALA A 108 -0.68 -4.30 -6.76
N ARG A 109 -1.10 -4.53 -8.01
CA ARG A 109 -1.25 -3.49 -9.02
C ARG A 109 -2.48 -3.74 -9.85
N SER A 110 -3.27 -2.69 -10.05
CA SER A 110 -4.44 -2.70 -10.93
C SER A 110 -4.42 -1.48 -11.85
N MET A 111 -4.91 -1.65 -13.07
CA MET A 111 -5.09 -0.55 -14.02
C MET A 111 -6.43 0.12 -13.75
N LEU A 112 -6.42 1.44 -13.61
CA LEU A 112 -7.63 2.26 -13.42
C LEU A 112 -8.12 2.80 -14.77
N PRO A 113 -9.44 3.04 -14.92
CA PRO A 113 -10.02 3.48 -16.20
C PRO A 113 -9.60 4.91 -16.60
N ALA A 114 -9.16 5.72 -15.63
CA ALA A 114 -8.73 7.10 -15.82
C ALA A 114 -7.69 7.48 -14.76
N GLU A 115 -7.20 8.71 -14.81
CA GLU A 115 -6.30 9.26 -13.80
C GLU A 115 -7.09 9.59 -12.51
N PRO A 116 -6.81 8.92 -11.38
CA PRO A 116 -7.47 9.23 -10.12
C PRO A 116 -6.96 10.55 -9.55
N ILE A 117 -7.84 11.29 -8.89
CA ILE A 117 -7.50 12.53 -8.18
C ILE A 117 -7.27 12.31 -6.68
N ALA A 118 -7.84 11.25 -6.11
CA ALA A 118 -7.68 10.90 -4.70
C ALA A 118 -8.04 9.42 -4.43
N VAL A 119 -7.53 8.89 -3.32
CA VAL A 119 -7.83 7.54 -2.84
C VAL A 119 -7.92 7.54 -1.30
N TRP A 120 -8.87 6.77 -0.77
CA TRP A 120 -9.02 6.53 0.68
C TRP A 120 -9.27 5.04 0.94
N THR A 121 -8.85 4.58 2.11
CA THR A 121 -9.27 3.28 2.66
C THR A 121 -10.07 3.49 3.94
N VAL A 122 -11.06 2.64 4.16
CA VAL A 122 -12.07 2.84 5.20
C VAL A 122 -12.56 1.49 5.72
N LYS A 123 -12.63 1.35 7.05
CA LYS A 123 -13.25 0.23 7.76
C LYS A 123 -14.78 0.37 7.80
N LYS A 124 -15.50 -0.73 8.04
CA LYS A 124 -16.94 -0.67 8.36
C LYS A 124 -17.14 -0.27 9.81
N ASN A 125 -16.36 -0.86 10.71
CA ASN A 125 -16.38 -0.56 12.13
C ASN A 125 -14.97 -0.19 12.63
N ILE A 126 -14.89 0.65 13.65
CA ILE A 126 -13.62 1.05 14.27
C ILE A 126 -12.86 -0.15 14.86
N ASN A 127 -13.60 -1.17 15.30
CA ASN A 127 -13.06 -2.38 15.90
C ASN A 127 -12.60 -3.41 14.85
N ASP A 128 -12.86 -3.19 13.56
CA ASP A 128 -12.43 -4.11 12.51
C ASP A 128 -10.90 -4.12 12.42
N MET A 129 -10.31 -5.30 12.24
CA MET A 129 -8.87 -5.42 12.06
C MET A 129 -8.41 -4.89 10.69
N PHE A 130 -9.27 -4.99 9.67
CA PHE A 130 -8.95 -4.67 8.28
C PHE A 130 -9.91 -3.63 7.71
N ASP A 131 -9.44 -2.90 6.71
CA ASP A 131 -10.28 -2.00 5.92
C ASP A 131 -11.26 -2.81 5.05
N ALA A 132 -12.43 -2.24 4.79
CA ALA A 132 -13.49 -2.90 4.02
C ALA A 132 -13.65 -2.31 2.62
N TYR A 133 -13.30 -1.03 2.43
CA TYR A 133 -13.45 -0.33 1.16
C TYR A 133 -12.19 0.44 0.77
N ILE A 134 -11.90 0.44 -0.53
CA ILE A 134 -11.01 1.39 -1.20
C ILE A 134 -11.88 2.29 -2.05
N VAL A 135 -11.86 3.59 -1.78
CA VAL A 135 -12.64 4.57 -2.54
C VAL A 135 -11.69 5.42 -3.38
N VAL A 136 -11.87 5.38 -4.70
CA VAL A 136 -11.06 6.09 -5.68
C VAL A 136 -11.91 7.18 -6.32
N SER A 137 -11.48 8.43 -6.22
CA SER A 137 -12.16 9.57 -6.81
C SER A 137 -11.51 9.93 -8.14
N PHE A 138 -12.33 10.12 -9.17
CA PHE A 138 -11.96 10.69 -10.47
C PHE A 138 -12.56 12.08 -10.61
N THR A 139 -12.31 12.80 -11.71
CA THR A 139 -12.84 14.17 -11.88
C THR A 139 -14.37 14.28 -11.77
N ASN A 140 -15.11 13.26 -12.23
CA ASN A 140 -16.58 13.31 -12.34
C ASN A 140 -17.31 12.15 -11.66
N VAL A 141 -16.59 11.13 -11.18
CA VAL A 141 -17.18 9.91 -10.61
C VAL A 141 -16.34 9.39 -9.46
N THR A 142 -16.94 8.56 -8.61
CA THR A 142 -16.26 7.85 -7.54
C THR A 142 -16.41 6.35 -7.77
N LEU A 143 -15.31 5.61 -7.72
CA LEU A 143 -15.27 4.15 -7.78
C LEU A 143 -15.07 3.59 -6.38
N VAL A 144 -15.90 2.63 -5.99
CA VAL A 144 -15.80 1.94 -4.70
C VAL A 144 -15.46 0.48 -4.92
N LEU A 145 -14.36 0.06 -4.31
CA LEU A 145 -13.91 -1.33 -4.32
C LEU A 145 -14.05 -1.91 -2.92
N SER A 146 -14.62 -3.11 -2.79
CA SER A 146 -14.60 -3.86 -1.54
C SER A 146 -13.31 -4.64 -1.39
N ILE A 147 -12.79 -4.71 -0.17
CA ILE A 147 -11.63 -5.51 0.21
C ILE A 147 -12.15 -6.83 0.82
N GLY A 148 -11.92 -7.94 0.13
CA GLY A 148 -12.21 -9.30 0.60
C GLY A 148 -11.06 -10.25 0.29
N GLU A 149 -11.36 -11.48 -0.13
CA GLU A 149 -10.36 -12.38 -0.72
C GLU A 149 -9.86 -11.86 -2.07
N THR A 150 -10.78 -11.29 -2.84
CA THR A 150 -10.57 -10.55 -4.08
C THR A 150 -10.97 -9.09 -3.88
N ILE A 151 -10.41 -8.19 -4.69
CA ILE A 151 -10.84 -6.79 -4.75
C ILE A 151 -11.87 -6.70 -5.86
N GLU A 152 -13.08 -6.24 -5.53
CA GLU A 152 -14.22 -6.19 -6.46
C GLU A 152 -14.91 -4.83 -6.40
N GLU A 153 -15.43 -4.37 -7.53
CA GLU A 153 -16.25 -3.15 -7.60
C GLU A 153 -17.63 -3.41 -7.02
N VAL A 154 -18.08 -2.50 -6.13
CA VAL A 154 -19.34 -2.65 -5.40
C VAL A 154 -20.26 -1.44 -5.59
N SER A 155 -21.53 -1.72 -5.85
CA SER A 155 -22.59 -0.71 -6.06
C SER A 155 -23.54 -0.57 -4.87
N ASP A 156 -23.52 -1.52 -3.92
CA ASP A 156 -24.39 -1.56 -2.74
C ASP A 156 -23.81 -0.81 -1.53
N SER A 157 -22.64 -0.19 -1.67
CA SER A 157 -21.90 0.52 -0.62
C SER A 157 -22.57 1.80 -0.10
N GLN A 158 -23.65 2.25 -0.74
CA GLN A 158 -24.35 3.51 -0.47
C GLN A 158 -23.54 4.79 -0.70
N PHE A 159 -22.28 4.71 -1.13
CA PHE A 159 -21.53 5.87 -1.61
C PHE A 159 -22.15 6.41 -2.91
N LEU A 160 -22.05 7.72 -3.10
CA LEU A 160 -22.44 8.40 -4.33
C LEU A 160 -21.32 8.26 -5.37
N ASP A 161 -21.58 7.50 -6.42
CA ASP A 161 -20.66 7.19 -7.52
C ASP A 161 -20.75 8.20 -8.68
N THR A 162 -21.85 8.95 -8.79
CA THR A 162 -22.11 9.90 -9.89
C THR A 162 -21.42 11.26 -9.76
N THR A 163 -20.54 11.43 -8.78
CA THR A 163 -19.75 12.65 -8.57
C THR A 163 -18.41 12.31 -7.92
N HIS A 164 -17.45 13.22 -8.00
CA HIS A 164 -16.18 13.03 -7.33
C HIS A 164 -16.31 13.22 -5.82
N SER A 165 -15.56 12.43 -5.07
CA SER A 165 -15.44 12.54 -3.62
C SER A 165 -14.27 13.46 -3.25
N LEU A 166 -14.47 14.26 -2.20
CA LEU A 166 -13.47 15.15 -1.60
C LEU A 166 -12.87 14.56 -0.32
N ALA A 167 -13.64 13.74 0.40
CA ALA A 167 -13.19 12.99 1.56
C ALA A 167 -14.07 11.78 1.79
N VAL A 168 -13.47 10.67 2.23
CA VAL A 168 -14.20 9.49 2.73
C VAL A 168 -13.57 9.05 4.04
N THR A 169 -14.37 8.93 5.09
CA THR A 169 -13.89 8.57 6.43
C THR A 169 -14.89 7.73 7.21
N LEU A 170 -14.40 6.91 8.13
CA LEU A 170 -15.21 6.34 9.21
C LEU A 170 -15.50 7.43 10.25
N LEU A 171 -16.78 7.68 10.48
CA LEU A 171 -17.30 8.61 11.49
C LEU A 171 -17.92 7.79 12.64
N GLY A 172 -17.62 8.16 13.88
CA GLY A 172 -18.07 7.45 15.06
C GLY A 172 -17.47 6.04 15.16
N GLU A 173 -18.32 5.04 15.38
CA GLU A 173 -17.92 3.64 15.55
C GLU A 173 -18.16 2.80 14.29
N ASP A 174 -19.22 3.08 13.55
CA ASP A 174 -19.81 2.18 12.53
C ASP A 174 -20.45 2.92 11.35
N SER A 175 -20.22 4.22 11.22
CA SER A 175 -20.86 5.04 10.19
C SER A 175 -19.85 5.61 9.20
N LEU A 176 -20.18 5.62 7.92
CA LEU A 176 -19.31 6.14 6.88
C LEU A 176 -19.73 7.57 6.52
N MET A 177 -18.77 8.42 6.22
CA MET A 177 -19.02 9.74 5.68
C MET A 177 -18.34 9.87 4.33
N GLN A 178 -19.09 10.40 3.36
CA GLN A 178 -18.57 10.85 2.07
C GLN A 178 -18.89 12.33 1.91
N VAL A 179 -17.87 13.13 1.62
CA VAL A 179 -18.04 14.53 1.25
C VAL A 179 -17.84 14.67 -0.25
N HIS A 180 -18.76 15.35 -0.93
CA HIS A 180 -18.70 15.66 -2.35
C HIS A 180 -19.01 17.15 -2.56
N PRO A 181 -18.79 17.74 -3.75
CA PRO A 181 -18.96 19.18 -3.96
C PRO A 181 -20.32 19.75 -3.56
N ASN A 182 -21.37 18.92 -3.61
CA ASN A 182 -22.76 19.35 -3.40
C ASN A 182 -23.28 19.03 -1.99
N GLY A 183 -22.48 18.39 -1.12
CA GLY A 183 -22.98 17.97 0.18
C GLY A 183 -22.11 16.97 0.95
N ILE A 184 -22.64 16.58 2.10
CA ILE A 184 -22.11 15.52 2.96
C ILE A 184 -23.15 14.40 3.00
N ARG A 185 -22.70 13.18 2.71
CA ARG A 185 -23.48 11.95 2.80
C ARG A 185 -23.01 11.15 4.01
N HIS A 186 -23.89 10.94 4.97
CA HIS A 186 -23.65 10.16 6.18
C HIS A 186 -24.40 8.83 6.08
N ILE A 187 -23.66 7.73 5.99
CA ILE A 187 -24.16 6.37 5.77
C ILE A 187 -24.04 5.63 7.10
N ARG A 188 -25.17 5.27 7.70
CA ARG A 188 -25.21 4.48 8.94
C ARG A 188 -24.99 3.00 8.65
N GLU A 189 -24.61 2.24 9.68
CA GLU A 189 -24.40 0.79 9.60
C GLU A 189 -25.61 0.04 8.99
N ASP A 190 -26.83 0.49 9.31
CA ASP A 190 -28.07 -0.11 8.81
C ASP A 190 -28.47 0.33 7.39
N GLY A 191 -27.59 1.04 6.69
CA GLY A 191 -27.81 1.52 5.32
C GLY A 191 -28.64 2.79 5.22
N ARG A 192 -29.10 3.38 6.33
CA ARG A 192 -29.76 4.70 6.29
C ARG A 192 -28.76 5.77 5.87
N VAL A 193 -29.19 6.62 4.93
CA VAL A 193 -28.38 7.73 4.41
C VAL A 193 -29.00 9.05 4.83
N ASN A 194 -28.23 9.88 5.54
CA ASN A 194 -28.55 11.27 5.81
C ASN A 194 -27.71 12.16 4.88
N GLU A 195 -28.36 13.09 4.17
CA GLU A 195 -27.70 13.98 3.21
C GLU A 195 -27.82 15.43 3.67
N TRP A 196 -26.69 16.10 3.87
CA TRP A 196 -26.60 17.53 4.02
C TRP A 196 -26.24 18.15 2.67
N ARG A 197 -27.02 19.13 2.20
CA ARG A 197 -26.82 19.79 0.90
C ARG A 197 -26.20 21.17 1.09
N THR A 198 -25.31 21.56 0.19
CA THR A 198 -24.70 22.89 0.24
C THR A 198 -25.75 24.00 0.07
N PRO A 199 -25.59 25.12 0.80
CA PRO A 199 -26.52 26.25 0.70
C PRO A 199 -26.35 26.99 -0.65
N GLY A 200 -27.48 27.21 -1.33
CA GLY A 200 -27.54 28.00 -2.56
C GLY A 200 -26.81 27.35 -3.75
N LYS A 201 -25.85 28.07 -4.33
CA LYS A 201 -25.00 27.59 -5.44
C LYS A 201 -23.55 27.32 -5.01
N LYS A 202 -23.27 27.33 -3.71
CA LYS A 202 -21.92 27.09 -3.19
C LYS A 202 -21.56 25.62 -3.31
N THR A 203 -20.29 25.34 -3.50
CA THR A 203 -19.76 23.97 -3.50
C THR A 203 -18.71 23.80 -2.41
N ILE A 204 -18.61 22.61 -1.83
CA ILE A 204 -17.52 22.25 -0.92
C ILE A 204 -16.22 22.20 -1.71
N THR A 205 -15.17 22.86 -1.21
CA THR A 205 -13.85 22.95 -1.85
C THR A 205 -12.75 22.27 -1.05
N LYS A 206 -12.85 22.26 0.29
CA LYS A 206 -11.91 21.61 1.20
C LYS A 206 -12.66 20.94 2.35
N VAL A 207 -12.06 19.91 2.91
CA VAL A 207 -12.60 19.13 4.03
C VAL A 207 -11.46 18.83 4.99
N GLY A 208 -11.72 18.99 6.29
CA GLY A 208 -10.90 18.43 7.36
C GLY A 208 -11.81 17.63 8.29
N SER A 209 -11.52 16.36 8.50
CA SER A 209 -12.33 15.49 9.37
C SER A 209 -11.48 14.60 10.26
N ASN A 210 -12.01 14.31 11.44
CA ASN A 210 -11.56 13.21 12.28
C ASN A 210 -12.78 12.32 12.60
N ARG A 211 -12.64 11.45 13.60
CA ARG A 211 -13.70 10.50 13.97
C ARG A 211 -15.02 11.14 14.41
N LEU A 212 -15.00 12.34 15.00
CA LEU A 212 -16.18 12.96 15.62
C LEU A 212 -16.44 14.40 15.16
N GLN A 213 -15.57 14.97 14.34
CA GLN A 213 -15.60 16.36 13.92
C GLN A 213 -15.36 16.45 12.43
N VAL A 214 -16.12 17.30 11.76
CA VAL A 214 -16.01 17.54 10.31
C VAL A 214 -16.06 19.04 10.07
N VAL A 215 -15.12 19.56 9.30
CA VAL A 215 -15.08 20.95 8.85
C VAL A 215 -15.06 20.95 7.35
N ILE A 216 -15.94 21.73 6.74
CA ILE A 216 -15.96 21.94 5.30
C ILE A 216 -15.71 23.42 5.01
N ALA A 217 -14.99 23.69 3.94
CA ALA A 217 -14.92 25.01 3.33
C ALA A 217 -15.80 25.03 2.08
N LEU A 218 -16.65 26.05 1.97
CA LEU A 218 -17.42 26.33 0.78
C LEU A 218 -16.69 27.32 -0.14
N SER A 219 -17.07 27.34 -1.41
CA SER A 219 -16.68 28.38 -2.36
C SER A 219 -17.00 29.78 -1.80
N GLY A 220 -16.01 30.68 -1.76
CA GLY A 220 -16.13 32.01 -1.16
C GLY A 220 -15.60 32.11 0.28
N GLY A 221 -15.01 31.05 0.83
CA GLY A 221 -14.32 31.10 2.13
C GLY A 221 -15.19 30.89 3.38
N GLU A 222 -16.44 30.46 3.22
CA GLU A 222 -17.31 30.11 4.37
C GLU A 222 -16.92 28.73 4.91
N LEU A 223 -16.56 28.65 6.18
CA LEU A 223 -16.35 27.41 6.91
C LEU A 223 -17.63 26.99 7.63
N ILE A 224 -17.95 25.70 7.58
CA ILE A 224 -19.04 25.09 8.35
C ILE A 224 -18.46 23.94 9.16
N TYR A 225 -18.70 23.98 10.46
CA TYR A 225 -18.24 23.00 11.42
C TYR A 225 -19.38 22.09 11.86
N PHE A 226 -19.10 20.78 11.90
CA PHE A 226 -20.00 19.75 12.34
C PHE A 226 -19.37 18.90 13.45
N GLU A 227 -20.18 18.51 14.43
CA GLU A 227 -19.83 17.53 15.46
C GLU A 227 -20.80 16.34 15.40
N MET A 228 -20.28 15.13 15.61
CA MET A 228 -21.11 13.96 15.83
C MET A 228 -21.63 13.96 17.27
N ASP A 229 -22.94 13.90 17.43
CA ASP A 229 -23.57 13.84 18.75
C ASP A 229 -23.55 12.43 19.35
N MET A 230 -24.02 12.31 20.59
CA MET A 230 -24.11 11.03 21.30
C MET A 230 -25.10 10.03 20.68
N THR A 231 -25.96 10.48 19.75
CA THR A 231 -26.92 9.63 19.00
C THR A 231 -26.38 9.19 17.63
N GLY A 232 -25.13 9.56 17.34
CA GLY A 232 -24.47 9.32 16.08
C GLY A 232 -25.06 10.14 14.93
N GLN A 233 -25.60 11.32 15.19
CA GLN A 233 -26.00 12.28 14.15
C GLN A 233 -24.92 13.33 13.97
N LEU A 234 -24.65 13.71 12.72
CA LEU A 234 -23.73 14.80 12.39
C LEU A 234 -24.50 16.12 12.42
N MET A 235 -24.16 17.00 13.37
CA MET A 235 -24.86 18.25 13.64
C MET A 235 -24.02 19.45 13.23
N GLU A 236 -24.63 20.40 12.53
CA GLU A 236 -24.01 21.71 12.24
C GLU A 236 -23.92 22.52 13.54
N VAL A 237 -22.71 22.94 13.91
CA VAL A 237 -22.42 23.64 15.17
C VAL A 237 -22.13 25.12 14.95
N GLU A 238 -21.26 25.44 14.00
CA GLU A 238 -20.75 26.80 13.81
C GLU A 238 -20.46 27.11 12.34
N LYS A 239 -20.60 28.38 11.98
CA LYS A 239 -20.23 28.94 10.68
C LYS A 239 -19.29 30.11 10.86
N GLN A 240 -18.24 30.16 10.05
CA GLN A 240 -17.24 31.21 10.11
C GLN A 240 -16.82 31.63 8.71
N ASP A 241 -16.99 32.91 8.38
CA ASP A 241 -16.47 33.46 7.12
C ASP A 241 -14.98 33.77 7.24
N MET A 242 -14.21 33.35 6.24
CA MET A 242 -12.81 33.71 6.06
C MET A 242 -12.66 34.93 5.14
N SER A 243 -11.50 35.61 5.21
CA SER A 243 -11.20 36.77 4.36
C SER A 243 -10.97 36.42 2.89
N GLY A 244 -10.83 35.13 2.56
CA GLY A 244 -10.63 34.62 1.20
C GLY A 244 -10.86 33.12 1.13
N ASP A 245 -10.64 32.56 -0.06
CA ASP A 245 -10.84 31.12 -0.28
C ASP A 245 -9.86 30.27 0.53
N VAL A 246 -10.37 29.15 1.04
CA VAL A 246 -9.60 28.22 1.88
C VAL A 246 -8.84 27.23 0.99
N ALA A 247 -7.51 27.21 1.12
CA ALA A 247 -6.64 26.35 0.30
C ALA A 247 -6.49 24.91 0.84
N CYS A 248 -6.49 24.75 2.16
CA CYS A 248 -6.39 23.46 2.84
C CYS A 248 -7.04 23.51 4.23
N LEU A 249 -7.48 22.34 4.70
CA LEU A 249 -8.00 22.12 6.04
C LEU A 249 -7.38 20.84 6.59
N ALA A 250 -7.04 20.83 7.87
CA ALA A 250 -6.61 19.66 8.60
C ALA A 250 -7.14 19.75 10.02
N ILE A 251 -7.59 18.62 10.57
CA ILE A 251 -8.01 18.51 11.96
C ILE A 251 -7.30 17.33 12.59
N ALA A 252 -6.73 17.55 13.78
CA ALA A 252 -6.04 16.49 14.48
C ALA A 252 -7.02 15.40 14.95
N PRO A 253 -6.56 14.14 15.10
CA PRO A 253 -7.34 13.08 15.73
C PRO A 253 -7.84 13.50 17.12
N VAL A 254 -9.01 12.99 17.52
CA VAL A 254 -9.54 13.22 18.87
C VAL A 254 -8.69 12.43 19.87
N PRO A 255 -8.04 13.09 20.86
CA PRO A 255 -7.27 12.36 21.87
C PRO A 255 -8.16 11.43 22.70
N GLU A 256 -7.59 10.35 23.22
CA GLU A 256 -8.32 9.44 24.10
C GLU A 256 -8.92 10.18 25.31
N GLY A 257 -10.15 9.81 25.67
CA GLY A 257 -10.89 10.45 26.76
C GLY A 257 -11.45 11.84 26.45
N ARG A 258 -11.24 12.38 25.24
CA ARG A 258 -11.84 13.63 24.79
C ARG A 258 -12.96 13.37 23.79
N GLN A 259 -13.93 14.28 23.74
CA GLN A 259 -14.97 14.28 22.70
C GLN A 259 -14.56 15.03 21.44
N ARG A 260 -13.60 15.96 21.56
CA ARG A 260 -13.13 16.80 20.46
C ARG A 260 -11.66 17.14 20.58
N SER A 261 -11.02 17.29 19.42
CA SER A 261 -9.75 17.98 19.29
C SER A 261 -10.00 19.49 19.42
N ARG A 262 -9.17 20.16 20.23
CA ARG A 262 -9.07 21.62 20.23
C ARG A 262 -8.08 22.00 19.11
N PHE A 263 -8.14 23.19 18.53
CA PHE A 263 -7.33 23.68 17.38
C PHE A 263 -7.98 23.55 15.99
N LEU A 264 -9.23 23.98 15.87
CA LEU A 264 -9.68 24.65 14.65
C LEU A 264 -9.59 26.15 14.88
#